data_AF-A0A800ARC7-F1
#
_entry.id   AF-A0A800ARC7-F1
#
_cell.length_a   1.000
_cell.length_b   1.000
_cell.length_c   1.000
_cell.angle_alpha   90.00
_cell.angle_beta   90.00
_cell.angle_gamma   90.00
#
_symmetry.space_group_name_H-M   'P 1'
#
loop_
_entity.id
_entity.type
_entity.pdbx_description
1 polymer ?
#
loop_
_entity_poly.entity_id
_entity_poly.type
_entity_poly.pdbx_seq_one_letter_code
_entity_poly.pdbx_strand_id
1 'polypeptide(L)' 'FCFEDSREIFSETFSRALIEVDPKNIHQIEELANEKELLIVPIGTVGGNSFNLCDIKMDMEKLKDIYFNSFKKVIQKDL' A
#
# COMPACT_ATOMS: atom_id res chain seq x y z
N PHE A 1 1.02 12.17 5.44
CA PHE A 1 -0.29 11.52 5.64
C PHE A 1 -0.07 10.37 6.60
N CYS A 2 -0.55 10.48 7.85
CA CYS A 2 -0.55 9.40 8.83
C CYS A 2 -1.80 9.49 9.69
N PHE A 3 -2.22 8.33 10.20
CA PHE A 3 -3.42 8.18 11.01
C PHE A 3 -3.13 8.51 12.48
N GLU A 4 -4.13 8.98 13.21
CA GLU A 4 -3.99 9.18 14.66
C GLU A 4 -3.81 7.84 15.39
N ASP A 5 -4.52 6.81 14.93
CA ASP A 5 -4.36 5.45 15.38
C ASP A 5 -3.52 4.65 14.38
N SER A 6 -2.33 4.20 14.82
CA SER A 6 -1.42 3.41 14.00
C SER A 6 -2.00 2.07 13.55
N ARG A 7 -3.09 1.60 14.16
CA ARG A 7 -3.80 0.37 13.75
C ARG A 7 -4.58 0.55 12.45
N GLU A 8 -4.89 1.80 12.06
CA GLU A 8 -5.68 2.07 10.86
C GLU A 8 -5.00 1.59 9.56
N ILE A 9 -3.66 1.50 9.54
CA ILE A 9 -2.92 0.96 8.39
C ILE A 9 -3.16 -0.53 8.15
N PHE A 10 -3.71 -1.24 9.15
CA PHE A 10 -4.07 -2.66 9.08
C PHE A 10 -5.58 -2.88 9.01
N SER A 11 -6.37 -1.80 8.89
CA SER A 11 -7.82 -1.90 8.80
C SER A 11 -8.24 -2.48 7.46
N GLU A 12 -9.08 -3.51 7.50
CA GLU A 12 -9.71 -4.09 6.31
C GLU A 12 -11.07 -3.46 6.08
N THR A 13 -11.37 -3.08 4.84
CA THR A 13 -12.70 -2.64 4.43
C THR A 13 -12.92 -2.98 2.97
N PHE A 14 -14.18 -3.29 2.64
CA PHE A 14 -14.61 -3.45 1.26
C PHE A 14 -14.60 -2.09 0.53
N SER A 15 -14.53 -2.14 -0.80
CA SER A 15 -14.68 -0.96 -1.68
C SER A 15 -13.56 0.09 -1.62
N ARG A 16 -12.31 -0.32 -1.34
CA ARG A 16 -11.11 0.52 -1.51
C ARG A 16 -10.16 -0.11 -2.52
N ALA A 17 -9.51 0.74 -3.32
CA ALA A 17 -8.48 0.32 -4.27
C ALA A 17 -7.27 1.26 -4.18
N LEU A 18 -6.09 0.71 -4.46
CA LEU A 18 -4.86 1.46 -4.66
C LEU A 18 -4.50 1.36 -6.14
N ILE A 19 -4.15 2.49 -6.74
CA ILE A 19 -3.71 2.57 -8.13
C ILE A 19 -2.40 3.33 -8.20
N GLU A 20 -1.54 2.91 -9.10
CA GLU A 20 -0.36 3.66 -9.52
C GLU A 20 -0.71 4.41 -10.81
N VAL A 21 -0.35 5.68 -10.90
CA VAL A 21 -0.68 6.55 -12.02
C VAL A 21 0.59 7.26 -12.48
N ASP A 22 0.86 7.26 -13.79
CA ASP A 22 1.89 8.12 -14.36
C ASP A 22 1.52 9.59 -14.08
N PRO A 23 2.43 10.43 -13.55
CA PRO A 23 2.15 11.83 -13.22
C PRO A 23 1.47 12.62 -14.34
N LYS A 24 1.71 12.28 -15.61
CA LYS A 24 1.10 12.92 -16.78
C LYS A 24 -0.42 12.70 -16.88
N ASN A 25 -0.93 11.64 -16.24
CA ASN A 25 -2.32 11.22 -16.34
C ASN A 25 -3.15 11.58 -15.09
N ILE A 26 -2.57 12.26 -14.08
CA ILE A 26 -3.27 12.59 -12.82
C ILE A 26 -4.57 13.36 -13.09
N HIS A 27 -4.54 14.36 -13.96
CA HIS A 27 -5.72 15.16 -14.29
C HIS A 27 -6.87 14.32 -14.87
N GLN A 28 -6.55 13.36 -15.75
CA GLN A 28 -7.56 12.48 -16.36
C GLN A 28 -8.18 11.55 -15.31
N ILE A 29 -7.40 11.10 -14.33
CA ILE A 29 -7.89 10.28 -13.21
C ILE A 29 -8.77 11.10 -12.27
N GLU A 30 -8.41 12.35 -11.98
CA GLU A 30 -9.22 13.28 -11.17
C GLU A 30 -10.57 13.58 -11.83
N GLU A 31 -10.58 13.87 -13.14
CA GLU A 31 -11.81 14.06 -13.91
C GLU A 31 -12.69 12.80 -13.88
N LEU A 32 -12.13 11.63 -14.16
CA LEU A 32 -12.86 10.37 -14.12
C LEU A 32 -13.42 10.06 -12.73
N ALA A 33 -12.66 10.33 -11.67
CA ALA A 33 -13.12 10.13 -10.30
C ALA A 33 -14.30 11.06 -9.96
N ASN A 34 -14.23 12.33 -10.37
CA ASN A 34 -15.30 13.30 -10.19
C ASN A 34 -16.57 12.88 -10.95
N GLU A 35 -16.45 12.44 -12.21
CA GLU A 35 -17.58 11.94 -13.00
C GLU A 35 -18.26 10.71 -12.39
N LYS A 36 -17.52 9.90 -11.63
CA LYS A 36 -18.00 8.69 -10.96
C LYS A 36 -18.36 8.91 -9.50
N GLU A 37 -18.26 10.14 -9.00
CA GLU A 37 -18.47 10.50 -7.59
C GLU A 37 -17.59 9.65 -6.65
N LEU A 38 -16.38 9.32 -7.09
CA LEU A 38 -15.40 8.56 -6.33
C LEU A 38 -14.41 9.51 -5.64
N LEU A 39 -14.20 9.28 -4.35
CA LEU A 39 -13.12 9.95 -3.62
C LEU A 39 -11.78 9.30 -3.98
N ILE A 40 -10.86 10.10 -4.50
CA ILE A 40 -9.46 9.72 -4.67
C ILE A 40 -8.57 10.62 -3.82
N VAL A 41 -7.48 10.04 -3.30
CA VAL A 41 -6.51 10.76 -2.47
C VAL A 41 -5.10 10.34 -2.89
N PRO A 42 -4.20 11.27 -3.21
CA PRO A 42 -2.80 10.96 -3.44
C PRO A 42 -2.14 10.56 -2.11
N ILE A 43 -1.64 9.33 -2.04
CA ILE A 43 -1.04 8.77 -0.81
C ILE A 43 0.48 8.70 -0.83
N GLY A 44 1.13 8.85 -1.99
CA GLY A 44 2.58 8.78 -2.11
C GLY A 44 3.07 8.53 -3.54
N THR A 45 4.34 8.13 -3.64
CA THR A 45 5.04 7.84 -4.90
C THR A 45 5.69 6.46 -4.84
N VAL A 46 5.89 5.83 -5.99
CA VAL A 46 6.58 4.54 -6.10
C VAL A 46 8.06 4.72 -6.48
N GLY A 47 8.88 3.72 -6.12
CA GLY A 47 10.29 3.64 -6.49
C GLY A 47 11.21 3.30 -5.32
N GLY A 48 12.52 3.21 -5.61
CA GLY A 48 13.54 2.92 -4.61
C GLY A 48 13.50 1.47 -4.08
N ASN A 49 14.32 1.22 -3.04
CA ASN A 49 14.52 -0.12 -2.46
C ASN A 49 14.00 -0.22 -1.02
N SER A 50 13.16 0.71 -0.58
CA SER A 50 12.61 0.73 0.78
C SER A 50 11.13 1.03 0.77
N PHE A 51 10.37 0.28 1.57
CA PHE A 51 9.00 0.60 1.91
C PHE A 51 8.96 1.57 3.10
N ASN A 52 8.20 2.66 2.97
CA ASN A 52 7.98 3.63 4.03
C ASN A 52 6.48 3.96 4.10
N LEU A 53 5.88 3.74 5.26
CA LEU A 53 4.49 4.13 5.56
C LEU A 53 4.41 4.51 7.04
N CYS A 54 4.21 5.80 7.31
CA CYS A 54 4.26 6.33 8.68
C CYS A 54 5.52 5.90 9.43
N ASP A 55 5.37 5.25 10.59
CA ASP A 55 6.50 4.80 11.42
C ASP A 55 7.06 3.44 10.95
N ILE A 56 6.45 2.81 9.93
CA ILE A 56 6.95 1.57 9.35
C ILE A 56 7.95 1.89 8.26
N LYS A 57 9.18 1.44 8.47
CA LYS A 57 10.26 1.46 7.48
C LYS A 57 10.88 0.08 7.34
N MET A 58 10.94 -0.42 6.11
CA MET A 58 11.51 -1.73 5.83
C MET A 58 12.25 -1.74 4.49
N ASP A 59 13.34 -2.48 4.43
CA ASP A 59 13.99 -2.82 3.17
C ASP A 59 13.09 -3.72 2.31
N MET A 60 13.08 -3.49 0.99
CA MET A 60 12.21 -4.23 0.08
C MET A 60 12.52 -5.72 -0.01
N GLU A 61 13.78 -6.13 0.09
CA GLU A 61 14.15 -7.56 0.05
C GLU A 61 13.69 -8.26 1.33
N LYS A 62 13.84 -7.60 2.49
CA LYS A 62 13.29 -8.11 3.74
C LYS A 62 11.76 -8.24 3.69
N LEU A 63 11.06 -7.24 3.13
CA LEU A 63 9.60 -7.27 3.01
C LEU A 63 9.12 -8.42 2.11
N LYS A 64 9.79 -8.63 0.96
CA LYS A 64 9.51 -9.76 0.06
C LYS A 64 9.73 -11.10 0.74
N ASP A 65 10.85 -11.28 1.46
CA ASP A 65 11.12 -12.52 2.19
C ASP A 65 10.02 -12.82 3.22
N ILE A 66 9.57 -11.81 3.97
CA ILE A 66 8.46 -11.97 4.92
C ILE A 66 7.19 -12.40 4.16
N TYR A 67 6.80 -11.70 3.11
CA TYR A 67 5.56 -12.00 2.39
C TYR A 67 5.56 -13.41 1.77
N PHE A 68 6.64 -13.80 1.09
CA PHE A 68 6.67 -15.06 0.34
C PHE A 68 7.10 -16.28 1.17
N ASN A 69 7.94 -16.11 2.20
CA ASN A 69 8.51 -17.24 2.93
C ASN A 69 7.94 -17.46 4.34
N SER A 70 7.13 -16.55 4.89
CA SER A 70 6.59 -16.72 6.25
C SER A 70 5.74 -17.98 6.39
N PHE A 71 4.84 -18.25 5.43
CA PHE A 71 4.00 -19.44 5.46
C PHE A 71 4.84 -20.73 5.48
N LYS A 72 5.83 -20.84 4.58
CA LYS A 72 6.75 -21.98 4.53
C LYS A 72 7.50 -22.17 5.85
N LYS A 73 8.02 -21.07 6.43
CA LYS A 73 8.74 -21.09 7.71
C LYS A 73 7.86 -21.54 8.87
N VAL A 74 6.57 -21.22 8.86
CA VAL A 74 5.60 -21.67 9.88
C VAL A 74 5.39 -23.17 9.77
N ILE A 75 5.02 -23.67 8.58
CA ILE A 75 4.77 -25.12 8.37
C ILE A 75 5.99 -25.97 8.72
N GLN A 76 7.20 -25.52 8.37
CA GLN A 76 8.43 -26.28 8.65
C GLN A 76 8.85 -26.30 10.13
N LYS A 77 8.33 -25.40 10.96
CA LYS A 77 8.59 -25.40 12.42
C LYS A 77 7.69 -26.36 13.18
N ASP A 78 6.54 -26.73 12.61
CA ASP A 78 5.56 -27.63 13.22
C ASP A 78 5.83 -29.12 12.87
N LEU A 79 6.84 -29.40 12.04
CA LEU A 79 7.36 -30.73 11.67
C LEU A 79 8.60 -31.08 12.51
#